data_AF-A0A933BBU7-F1
#
_entry.id   AF-A0A933BBU7-F1
#
_cell.length_a   1.000
_cell.length_b   1.000
_cell.length_c   1.000
_cell.angle_alpha   90.00
_cell.angle_beta   90.00
_cell.angle_gamma   90.00
#
_symmetry.space_group_name_H-M   'P 1'
#
loop_
_entity.id
_entity.type
_entity.pdbx_description
1 polymer ?
#
loop_
_entity_poly.entity_id
_entity_poly.type
_entity_poly.pdbx_seq_one_letter_code
_entity_poly.pdbx_strand_id
1 'polypeptide(L)'
;MKNLDEYTKRVKTEAAPKLLMRLLALRFLIMPSIALAKYRCKLEITDREREMALLRKVKKYDTLKRLYKSVFQESRKAQKTAVALIKTKKLASSDIVQMSVNEARYYIDCIDALILALWKLMIHK
;
A
#
# COMPACT_ATOMS: atom_id res chain seq x y z
N MET A 1 -0.18 -26.17 -24.08
CA MET A 1 -1.20 -25.74 -23.10
C MET A 1 -1.00 -26.28 -21.67
N LYS A 2 -0.40 -27.47 -21.43
CA LYS A 2 -0.20 -28.03 -20.07
C LYS A 2 0.60 -27.14 -19.07
N ASN A 3 1.57 -26.36 -19.55
CA ASN A 3 2.43 -25.52 -18.69
C ASN A 3 1.71 -24.28 -18.13
N LEU A 4 0.68 -23.77 -18.81
CA LEU A 4 -0.02 -22.55 -18.37
C LEU A 4 -0.94 -22.84 -17.19
N ASP A 5 -1.62 -23.99 -17.22
CA ASP A 5 -2.50 -24.42 -16.13
C ASP A 5 -1.70 -24.76 -14.87
N GLU A 6 -0.54 -25.41 -15.02
CA GLU A 6 0.35 -25.74 -13.90
C GLU A 6 1.01 -24.48 -13.30
N TYR A 7 1.42 -23.52 -14.13
CA TYR A 7 1.91 -22.22 -13.68
C TYR A 7 0.81 -21.43 -12.95
N THR A 8 -0.40 -21.40 -13.50
CA THR A 8 -1.57 -20.75 -12.88
C THR A 8 -1.89 -21.39 -11.53
N LYS A 9 -1.78 -22.73 -11.41
CA LYS A 9 -1.95 -23.45 -10.15
C LYS A 9 -0.89 -23.07 -9.11
N ARG A 10 0.40 -23.05 -9.49
CA ARG A 10 1.52 -22.65 -8.61
C ARG A 10 1.41 -21.20 -8.13
N VAL A 11 1.03 -20.29 -9.03
CA VAL A 11 0.77 -18.89 -8.67
C VAL A 11 -0.37 -18.79 -7.66
N LYS A 12 -1.43 -19.58 -7.84
CA LYS A 12 -2.64 -19.56 -6.99
C LYS A 12 -2.43 -20.11 -5.57
N THR A 13 -1.73 -21.23 -5.39
CA THR A 13 -1.75 -21.95 -4.09
C THR A 13 -0.61 -21.61 -3.14
N GLU A 14 0.57 -21.24 -3.62
CA GLU A 14 1.74 -20.98 -2.75
C GLU A 14 2.37 -19.59 -2.93
N ALA A 15 2.33 -19.04 -4.15
CA ALA A 15 2.97 -17.76 -4.45
C ALA A 15 2.07 -16.55 -4.12
N ALA A 16 0.75 -16.66 -4.28
CA ALA A 16 -0.17 -15.52 -4.12
C ALA A 16 -0.15 -14.89 -2.71
N PRO A 17 -0.17 -15.63 -1.59
CA PRO A 17 -0.03 -15.03 -0.26
C PRO A 17 1.32 -14.32 -0.07
N LYS A 18 2.42 -14.92 -0.56
CA LYS A 18 3.76 -14.31 -0.51
C LYS A 18 3.83 -13.04 -1.36
N LEU A 19 3.18 -13.04 -2.53
CA LEU A 19 3.13 -11.88 -3.42
C LEU A 19 2.29 -10.75 -2.82
N LEU A 20 1.15 -11.07 -2.19
CA LEU A 20 0.34 -10.10 -1.45
C LEU A 20 1.17 -9.42 -0.34
N MET A 21 1.91 -10.20 0.45
CA MET A 21 2.79 -9.65 1.49
C MET A 21 3.89 -8.76 0.91
N ARG A 22 4.50 -9.14 -0.23
CA ARG A 22 5.50 -8.31 -0.92
C ARG A 22 4.91 -7.00 -1.43
N LEU A 23 3.70 -7.03 -2.03
CA LEU A 23 3.01 -5.83 -2.48
C LEU A 23 2.68 -4.90 -1.30
N LEU A 24 2.20 -5.45 -0.18
CA LEU A 24 1.98 -4.68 1.03
C LEU A 24 3.28 -4.06 1.55
N ALA A 25 4.38 -4.82 1.59
CA ALA A 25 5.69 -4.29 1.98
C ALA A 25 6.15 -3.14 1.09
N LEU A 26 6.06 -3.29 -0.24
CA LEU A 26 6.36 -2.22 -1.21
C LEU A 26 5.52 -0.98 -0.96
N ARG A 27 4.22 -1.16 -0.65
CA ARG A 27 3.32 -0.06 -0.29
C ARG A 27 3.83 0.70 0.93
N PHE A 28 4.33 -0.02 1.94
CA PHE A 28 4.85 0.58 3.18
C PHE A 28 6.20 1.31 2.99
N LEU A 29 7.02 0.90 2.02
CA LEU A 29 8.27 1.60 1.70
C LEU A 29 8.06 3.04 1.21
N ILE A 30 6.86 3.37 0.70
CA ILE A 30 6.51 4.72 0.25
C ILE A 30 6.09 5.63 1.42
N MET A 31 5.78 5.07 2.61
CA MET A 31 5.26 5.84 3.75
C MET A 31 6.20 6.96 4.23
N PRO A 32 7.53 6.77 4.32
CA PRO A 32 8.44 7.86 4.66
C PRO A 32 8.41 9.01 3.65
N SER A 33 8.34 8.70 2.34
CA SER A 33 8.30 9.72 1.28
C SER A 33 7.03 10.55 1.33
N ILE A 34 5.86 9.92 1.45
CA ILE A 34 4.58 10.65 1.57
C ILE A 34 4.49 11.42 2.89
N ALA A 35 5.04 10.87 3.99
CA ALA A 35 5.10 11.56 5.27
C ALA A 35 5.93 12.84 5.19
N LEU A 36 7.11 12.77 4.56
CA LEU A 36 7.98 13.94 4.36
C LEU A 36 7.30 14.99 3.48
N ALA A 37 6.71 14.57 2.35
CA ALA A 37 6.02 15.46 1.43
C ALA A 37 4.85 16.20 2.14
N LYS A 38 4.01 15.46 2.86
CA LYS A 38 2.91 16.03 3.65
C LYS A 38 3.40 16.95 4.76
N TYR A 39 4.47 16.57 5.46
CA TYR A 39 5.06 17.40 6.51
C TYR A 39 5.55 18.75 5.96
N ARG A 40 6.26 18.75 4.84
CA ARG A 40 6.73 19.99 4.19
C ARG A 40 5.58 20.88 3.71
N CYS A 41 4.54 20.27 3.14
CA CYS A 41 3.35 20.99 2.66
C CYS A 41 2.32 21.30 3.76
N LYS A 42 2.59 20.98 5.03
CA LYS A 42 1.66 21.13 6.16
C LYS A 42 0.30 20.45 5.94
N LEU A 43 0.30 19.31 5.25
CA LEU A 43 -0.90 18.52 4.96
C LEU A 43 -1.16 17.46 6.04
N GLU A 44 -2.42 17.08 6.20
CA GLU A 44 -2.80 15.99 7.09
C GLU A 44 -2.29 14.62 6.61
N ILE A 45 -1.90 13.77 7.57
CA ILE A 45 -1.46 12.39 7.32
C ILE A 45 -2.59 11.55 6.70
N THR A 46 -3.84 11.78 7.10
CA THR A 46 -4.99 11.01 6.63
C THR A 46 -5.40 11.45 5.23
N ASP A 47 -5.61 10.49 4.31
CA ASP A 47 -6.19 10.75 2.98
C ASP A 47 -7.62 10.19 2.92
N ARG A 48 -8.54 10.79 3.68
CA ARG A 48 -9.88 10.22 3.94
C ARG A 48 -10.65 9.87 2.67
N GLU A 49 -10.67 10.78 1.70
CA GLU A 49 -11.41 10.59 0.44
C GLU A 49 -10.88 9.39 -0.36
N ARG A 50 -9.56 9.27 -0.45
CA ARG A 50 -8.87 8.21 -1.18
C ARG A 50 -9.03 6.85 -0.50
N GLU A 51 -8.87 6.81 0.82
CA GLU A 51 -9.13 5.61 1.62
C GLU A 51 -10.58 5.13 1.45
N MET A 52 -11.55 6.04 1.51
CA MET A 52 -12.96 5.74 1.28
C MET A 52 -13.26 5.29 -0.15
N ALA A 53 -12.60 5.88 -1.15
CA ALA A 53 -12.72 5.43 -2.54
C ALA A 53 -12.25 3.98 -2.70
N LEU A 54 -11.13 3.60 -2.08
CA LEU A 54 -10.65 2.22 -2.13
C LEU A 54 -11.57 1.26 -1.36
N LEU A 55 -12.05 1.63 -0.17
CA LEU A 55 -13.01 0.82 0.58
C LEU A 55 -14.33 0.60 -0.16
N ARG A 56 -14.78 1.58 -0.95
CA ARG A 56 -15.92 1.43 -1.86
C ARG A 56 -15.64 0.41 -2.96
N LYS A 57 -14.45 0.46 -3.59
CA LYS A 57 -14.03 -0.52 -4.62
C LYS A 57 -14.00 -1.95 -4.08
N VAL A 58 -13.62 -2.14 -2.82
CA VAL A 58 -13.53 -3.47 -2.18
C VAL A 58 -14.75 -3.84 -1.34
N LYS A 59 -15.84 -3.07 -1.39
CA LYS A 59 -17.01 -3.24 -0.51
C LYS A 59 -17.57 -4.67 -0.52
N LYS A 60 -17.54 -5.34 -1.68
CA LYS A 60 -18.04 -6.71 -1.88
C LYS A 60 -17.10 -7.82 -1.37
N TYR A 61 -15.91 -7.47 -0.88
CA TYR A 61 -14.89 -8.41 -0.43
C TYR A 61 -14.57 -8.15 1.05
N ASP A 62 -15.36 -8.73 1.97
CA ASP A 62 -15.25 -8.41 3.41
C ASP A 62 -13.86 -8.61 4.00
N THR A 63 -13.18 -9.70 3.62
CA THR A 63 -11.80 -9.95 4.06
C THR A 63 -10.83 -8.89 3.55
N LEU A 64 -10.93 -8.52 2.27
CA LEU A 64 -10.07 -7.49 1.69
C LEU A 64 -10.37 -6.09 2.26
N LYS A 65 -11.64 -5.79 2.52
CA LYS A 65 -12.07 -4.56 3.18
C LYS A 65 -11.50 -4.45 4.60
N ARG A 66 -11.54 -5.54 5.38
CA ARG A 66 -10.91 -5.60 6.71
C ARG A 66 -9.39 -5.42 6.61
N LEU A 67 -8.74 -6.09 5.66
CA LEU A 67 -7.31 -5.93 5.40
C LEU A 67 -6.96 -4.47 5.12
N TYR A 68 -7.68 -3.79 4.21
CA TYR A 68 -7.39 -2.40 3.87
C TYR A 68 -7.60 -1.43 5.05
N LYS A 69 -8.59 -1.67 5.91
CA LYS A 69 -8.75 -0.88 7.14
C LYS A 69 -7.49 -0.95 8.02
N SER A 70 -6.94 -2.14 8.22
CA SER A 70 -5.69 -2.34 8.97
C SER A 70 -4.50 -1.73 8.25
N VAL A 71 -4.40 -1.91 6.94
CA VAL A 71 -3.33 -1.30 6.12
C VAL A 71 -3.32 0.22 6.25
N PHE A 72 -4.48 0.87 6.25
CA PHE A 72 -4.56 2.33 6.44
C PHE A 72 -4.15 2.76 7.84
N GLN A 73 -4.55 2.01 8.88
CA GLN A 73 -4.12 2.29 10.26
C GLN A 73 -2.60 2.22 10.38
N GLU A 74 -1.98 1.15 9.88
CA GLU A 74 -0.54 0.98 9.90
C GLU A 74 0.17 2.00 9.02
N SER A 75 -0.42 2.40 7.89
CA SER A 75 0.14 3.44 7.01
C SER A 75 0.23 4.78 7.74
N ARG A 76 -0.82 5.15 8.47
CA ARG A 76 -0.84 6.37 9.29
C ARG A 76 0.18 6.29 10.42
N LYS A 77 0.30 5.13 11.08
CA LYS A 77 1.30 4.90 12.12
C LYS A 77 2.72 5.05 11.58
N ALA A 78 3.03 4.41 10.45
CA ALA A 78 4.33 4.55 9.79
C ALA A 78 4.64 6.01 9.40
N GLN A 79 3.67 6.73 8.85
CA GLN A 79 3.84 8.16 8.54
C GLN A 79 4.07 9.00 9.80
N LYS A 80 3.30 8.78 10.88
CA LYS A 80 3.50 9.48 12.17
C LYS A 80 4.89 9.23 12.73
N THR A 81 5.35 7.97 12.70
CA THR A 81 6.70 7.60 13.14
C THR A 81 7.77 8.30 12.30
N ALA A 82 7.64 8.28 10.96
CA ALA A 82 8.57 8.98 10.08
C ALA A 82 8.64 10.48 10.38
N VAL A 83 7.49 11.16 10.52
CA VAL A 83 7.44 12.58 10.90
C VAL A 83 8.11 12.83 12.25
N ALA A 84 7.88 11.97 13.26
CA ALA A 84 8.52 12.11 14.56
C ALA A 84 10.05 11.98 14.47
N LEU A 85 10.55 11.02 13.68
CA LEU A 85 11.99 10.83 13.47
C LEU A 85 12.62 12.02 12.70
N ILE A 86 11.92 12.57 11.71
CA ILE A 86 12.34 13.78 10.98
C ILE A 86 12.42 14.97 11.94
N LYS A 87 11.37 15.21 12.75
CA LYS A 87 11.32 16.32 13.71
C LYS A 87 12.42 16.23 14.77
N THR A 88 12.74 15.02 15.21
CA THR A 88 13.79 14.77 16.21
C THR A 88 15.19 14.63 15.60
N LYS A 89 15.34 14.91 14.29
CA LYS A 89 16.60 14.79 13.54
C LYS A 89 17.25 13.39 13.60
N LYS A 90 16.48 12.35 13.92
CA LYS A 90 16.91 10.94 13.91
C LYS A 90 16.84 10.30 12.52
N LEU A 91 16.19 10.97 11.58
CA LEU A 91 16.12 10.58 10.17
C LEU A 91 16.32 11.86 9.35
N ALA A 92 17.40 11.93 8.56
CA ALA A 92 17.63 13.10 7.73
C ALA A 92 16.67 13.07 6.55
N SER A 93 16.21 14.24 6.11
CA SER A 93 15.34 14.31 4.93
C SER A 93 16.06 13.79 3.68
N SER A 94 17.38 13.97 3.58
CA SER A 94 18.22 13.44 2.49
C SER A 94 18.17 11.93 2.35
N ASP A 95 17.88 11.21 3.43
CA ASP A 95 17.86 9.75 3.47
C ASP A 95 16.50 9.20 2.99
N ILE A 96 15.53 10.08 2.75
CA ILE A 96 14.19 9.74 2.27
C ILE A 96 14.09 10.14 0.80
N VAL A 97 13.62 9.19 -0.03
CA VAL A 97 13.30 9.46 -1.44
C VAL A 97 12.31 10.62 -1.52
N GLN A 98 12.75 11.69 -2.17
CA GLN A 98 12.00 12.92 -2.33
C GLN A 98 10.96 12.75 -3.42
N MET A 99 9.69 12.80 -3.05
CA MET A 99 8.56 12.64 -3.98
C MET A 99 7.51 13.69 -3.69
N SER A 100 6.78 14.13 -4.72
CA SER A 100 5.58 14.91 -4.48
C SER A 100 4.49 14.04 -3.84
N VAL A 101 3.50 14.67 -3.18
CA VAL A 101 2.35 13.95 -2.62
C VAL A 101 1.59 13.18 -3.72
N ASN A 102 1.45 13.78 -4.90
CA ASN A 102 0.74 13.17 -6.02
C ASN A 102 1.50 11.97 -6.59
N GLU A 103 2.81 12.07 -6.70
CA GLU A 103 3.66 10.98 -7.16
C GLU A 103 3.64 9.79 -6.18
N ALA A 104 3.79 10.06 -4.88
CA ALA A 104 3.68 9.01 -3.87
C ALA A 104 2.28 8.35 -3.89
N ARG A 105 1.20 9.14 -4.05
CA ARG A 105 -0.16 8.63 -4.20
C ARG A 105 -0.32 7.74 -5.43
N TYR A 106 0.25 8.15 -6.57
CA TYR A 106 0.23 7.37 -7.81
C TYR A 106 0.83 5.98 -7.60
N TYR A 107 2.04 5.87 -7.03
CA TYR A 107 2.66 4.57 -6.79
C TYR A 107 1.87 3.70 -5.80
N ILE A 108 1.32 4.29 -4.73
CA ILE A 108 0.48 3.55 -3.80
C ILE A 108 -0.79 3.05 -4.53
N ASP A 109 -1.41 3.85 -5.40
CA ASP A 109 -2.59 3.45 -6.17
C ASP A 109 -2.26 2.33 -7.17
N CYS A 110 -1.09 2.35 -7.82
CA CYS A 110 -0.62 1.25 -8.65
C CYS A 110 -0.46 -0.05 -7.85
N ILE A 111 0.12 0.02 -6.65
CA ILE A 111 0.29 -1.15 -5.79
C ILE A 111 -1.08 -1.67 -5.30
N ASP A 112 -1.98 -0.77 -4.90
CA ASP A 112 -3.34 -1.14 -4.49
C ASP A 112 -4.11 -1.81 -5.64
N ALA A 113 -3.91 -1.35 -6.89
CA ALA A 113 -4.46 -2.00 -8.07
C ALA A 113 -3.89 -3.42 -8.31
N LEU A 114 -2.59 -3.62 -8.12
CA LEU A 114 -1.96 -4.95 -8.20
C LEU A 114 -2.48 -5.90 -7.12
N ILE A 115 -2.64 -5.41 -5.89
CA ILE A 115 -3.23 -6.17 -4.78
C ILE A 115 -4.66 -6.61 -5.14
N LEU A 116 -5.46 -5.70 -5.73
CA LEU A 116 -6.82 -6.00 -6.17
C LEU A 116 -6.87 -7.06 -7.27
N ALA A 117 -5.98 -6.95 -8.26
CA ALA A 117 -5.87 -7.92 -9.34
C ALA A 117 -5.49 -9.31 -8.80
N LEU A 118 -4.46 -9.37 -7.95
CA LEU A 118 -4.03 -10.60 -7.31
C LEU A 118 -5.16 -11.22 -6.47
N TRP A 119 -5.86 -10.40 -5.68
CA TRP A 119 -6.99 -10.87 -4.89
C TRP A 119 -8.10 -11.49 -5.75
N LYS A 120 -8.44 -10.85 -6.88
CA LYS A 120 -9.44 -11.38 -7.82
C LYS A 120 -9.03 -12.74 -8.40
N LEU A 121 -7.74 -12.92 -8.72
CA LEU A 121 -7.21 -14.20 -9.21
C LEU A 121 -7.26 -15.31 -8.14
N MET A 122 -7.21 -14.95 -6.86
CA MET A 122 -7.31 -15.92 -5.75
C MET A 122 -8.75 -16.38 -5.49
N ILE A 123 -9.76 -15.55 -5.75
CA ILE A 123 -11.17 -15.84 -5.42
C ILE A 123 -12.01 -16.36 -6.59
N HIS A 124 -11.67 -16.01 -7.84
CA HIS A 124 -12.35 -16.55 -9.02
C HIS A 124 -11.72 -17.89 -9.41
N LYS A 125 -12.44 -18.97 -9.08
CA LYS A 125 -12.19 -20.36 -9.48
C LYS A 125 -12.70 -20.61 -10.89
#